data_AF-A0A3C0N0B2-F1
#
_entry.id   AF-A0A3C0N0B2-F1
#
_cell.length_a   1.000
_cell.length_b   1.000
_cell.length_c   1.000
_cell.angle_alpha   90.00
_cell.angle_beta   90.00
_cell.angle_gamma   90.00
#
_symmetry.space_group_name_H-M   'P 1'
#
loop_
_entity.id
_entity.type
_entity.pdbx_description
1 polymer ?
#
loop_
_entity_poly.entity_id
_entity_poly.type
_entity_poly.pdbx_seq_one_letter_code
_entity_poly.pdbx_strand_id
1 'polypeptide(L)'
;PTGKSEVRRQLSPAEVQQNARDYLDQVRPILDFETPGRLEIRYNSEWLEPLDLSKIQELLATMTVGQMLAKEGFAERYKQESPIYLHEFLYPLM
;
A
#
# COMPACT_ATOMS: atom_id res chain seq x y z
N PRO A 1 -1.15 -5.52 -4.95
CA PRO A 1 -1.67 -6.78 -4.36
C PRO A 1 -0.62 -7.91 -4.48
N THR A 2 0.47 -7.78 -3.74
CA THR A 2 1.46 -8.85 -3.59
C THR A 2 0.82 -10.00 -2.79
N GLY A 3 0.77 -11.18 -3.39
CA GLY A 3 0.44 -12.44 -2.71
C GLY A 3 -1.02 -12.67 -2.26
N LYS A 4 -1.99 -11.83 -2.66
CA LYS A 4 -3.41 -12.05 -2.34
C LYS A 4 -4.23 -12.29 -3.61
N SER A 5 -4.93 -13.43 -3.62
CA SER A 5 -5.83 -13.89 -4.69
C SER A 5 -7.18 -13.15 -4.71
N GLU A 6 -7.58 -12.54 -3.59
CA GLU A 6 -8.84 -11.82 -3.45
C GLU A 6 -8.66 -10.30 -3.40
N VAL A 7 -9.68 -9.58 -3.87
CA VAL A 7 -9.78 -8.12 -3.76
C VAL A 7 -9.71 -7.73 -2.28
N ARG A 8 -8.83 -6.78 -1.94
CA ARG A 8 -8.67 -6.34 -0.55
C ARG A 8 -9.96 -5.72 -0.03
N ARG A 9 -10.45 -6.20 1.11
CA ARG A 9 -11.50 -5.55 1.88
C ARG A 9 -11.05 -4.12 2.23
N GLN A 10 -11.93 -3.15 2.01
CA GLN A 10 -11.72 -1.78 2.48
C GLN A 10 -11.93 -1.71 3.99
N LEU A 11 -11.01 -1.03 4.68
CA LEU A 11 -11.06 -0.79 6.12
C LEU A 11 -11.50 0.65 6.39
N SER A 12 -12.26 0.84 7.45
CA SER A 12 -12.60 2.16 7.96
C SER A 12 -11.38 2.84 8.62
N PRO A 13 -11.35 4.18 8.71
CA PRO A 13 -10.28 4.89 9.42
C PRO A 13 -10.10 4.42 10.87
N ALA A 14 -11.19 4.11 11.56
CA ALA A 14 -11.15 3.60 12.93
C ALA A 14 -10.50 2.22 13.01
N GLU A 15 -10.84 1.30 12.10
CA GLU A 15 -10.18 -0.02 12.00
C GLU A 15 -8.68 0.13 11.68
N VAL A 16 -8.31 1.03 10.75
CA VAL A 16 -6.90 1.27 10.40
C VAL A 16 -6.12 1.81 11.61
N GLN A 17 -6.68 2.76 12.35
CA GLN A 17 -6.03 3.30 13.56
C GLN A 17 -5.87 2.24 14.64
N GLN A 18 -6.88 1.38 14.84
CA GLN A 18 -6.77 0.30 15.81
C GLN A 18 -5.69 -0.69 15.41
N ASN A 19 -5.69 -1.14 14.15
CA ASN A 19 -4.67 -2.06 13.64
C ASN A 19 -3.27 -1.45 13.78
N ALA A 20 -3.11 -0.15 13.50
CA ALA A 20 -1.83 0.53 13.66
C ALA A 20 -1.31 0.52 15.11
N ARG A 21 -2.18 0.72 16.10
CA ARG A 21 -1.83 0.59 17.52
C ARG A 21 -1.34 -0.83 17.84
N ASP A 22 -2.10 -1.83 17.38
CA ASP A 22 -1.76 -3.24 17.62
C ASP A 22 -0.41 -3.61 16.98
N TYR A 23 -0.09 -3.07 15.80
CA TYR A 23 1.23 -3.25 15.17
C TYR A 23 2.36 -2.61 15.97
N LEU A 24 2.16 -1.40 16.49
CA LEU A 24 3.16 -0.71 17.31
C LEU A 24 3.46 -1.47 18.59
N ASP A 25 2.43 -2.02 19.25
CA ASP A 25 2.60 -2.84 20.45
C ASP A 25 3.38 -4.12 20.16
N GLN A 26 3.14 -4.76 19.00
CA GLN A 26 3.86 -5.96 18.59
C GLN A 26 5.35 -5.72 18.28
N VAL A 27 5.71 -4.56 17.72
CA VAL A 27 7.12 -4.24 17.40
C VAL A 27 7.88 -3.64 18.57
N ARG A 28 7.17 -3.24 19.65
CA ARG A 28 7.75 -2.63 20.84
C ARG A 28 8.88 -3.42 21.52
N PRO A 29 8.85 -4.77 21.58
CA PRO A 29 9.96 -5.55 22.12
C PRO A 29 11.20 -5.60 21.21
N ILE A 30 11.08 -5.17 19.96
CA ILE A 30 12.13 -5.29 18.92
C ILE A 30 12.81 -3.95 18.67
N LEU A 31 12.04 -2.85 18.67
CA LEU A 31 12.53 -1.51 18.37
C LEU A 31 12.72 -0.68 19.65
N ASP A 32 13.61 0.31 19.58
CA ASP A 32 13.90 1.23 20.67
C ASP A 32 12.94 2.42 20.64
N PHE A 33 11.92 2.38 21.52
CA PHE A 33 10.93 3.45 21.68
C PHE A 33 11.33 4.52 22.70
N GLU A 34 12.35 4.26 23.50
CA GLU A 34 12.68 5.08 24.67
C GLU A 34 13.80 6.08 24.36
N THR A 35 14.73 5.75 23.46
CA THR A 35 15.82 6.66 23.08
C THR A 35 15.35 7.70 22.05
N PRO A 36 15.39 9.01 22.36
CA PRO A 36 14.96 10.06 21.43
C PRO A 36 15.73 10.03 20.11
N GLY A 37 15.01 10.16 18.99
CA GLY A 37 15.61 10.23 17.66
C GLY A 37 16.01 8.88 17.03
N ARG A 38 15.80 7.74 17.71
CA ARG A 38 16.09 6.41 17.14
C ARG A 38 14.92 5.76 16.43
N LEU A 39 13.71 6.28 16.62
CA LEU A 39 12.48 5.78 16.01
C LEU A 39 11.60 6.95 15.56
N GLU A 40 11.04 6.82 14.36
CA GLU A 40 10.05 7.73 13.80
C GLU A 40 8.86 6.92 13.31
N ILE A 41 7.65 7.35 13.68
CA ILE A 41 6.41 6.72 13.23
C ILE A 41 5.70 7.72 12.32
N ARG A 42 5.43 7.29 11.08
CA ARG A 42 4.77 8.09 10.06
C ARG A 42 3.61 7.33 9.46
N TYR A 43 2.51 8.03 9.20
CA TYR A 43 1.32 7.46 8.58
C TYR A 43 1.27 7.96 7.14
N ASN A 44 1.21 7.04 6.17
CA ASN A 44 1.23 7.44 4.77
C ASN A 44 0.03 8.31 4.35
N SER A 45 -1.05 8.36 5.13
CA SER A 45 -2.13 9.34 4.98
C SER A 45 -1.61 10.78 4.95
N GLU A 46 -0.52 11.08 5.65
CA GLU A 46 0.09 12.42 5.71
C GLU A 46 0.52 12.95 4.34
N TRP A 47 0.87 12.06 3.39
CA TRP A 47 1.22 12.45 2.02
C TRP A 47 0.28 11.90 0.96
N LEU A 48 -0.50 10.84 1.26
CA LEU A 48 -1.46 10.26 0.31
C LEU A 48 -2.83 10.95 0.34
N GLU A 49 -3.35 11.40 1.50
CA GLU A 49 -4.62 12.15 1.57
C GLU A 49 -4.61 13.47 0.76
N PRO A 50 -3.52 14.26 0.75
CA PRO A 50 -3.47 15.51 -0.04
C PRO A 50 -3.15 15.29 -1.52
N LEU A 51 -3.04 14.05 -2.01
CA LEU A 51 -2.85 13.82 -3.45
C LEU A 51 -4.14 14.15 -4.21
N ASP A 52 -4.05 15.16 -5.07
CA ASP A 52 -5.10 15.48 -6.02
C ASP A 52 -4.98 14.64 -7.31
N LEU A 53 -5.99 14.78 -8.17
CA LEU A 53 -6.04 14.04 -9.44
C LEU A 53 -4.87 14.39 -10.37
N SER A 54 -4.33 15.62 -10.31
CA SER A 54 -3.19 16.03 -11.13
C SER A 54 -1.95 15.23 -10.75
N LYS A 55 -1.66 15.15 -9.45
CA LYS A 55 -0.52 14.36 -8.95
C LYS A 55 -0.70 12.87 -9.19
N ILE A 56 -1.92 12.35 -9.06
CA ILE A 56 -2.22 10.95 -9.39
C ILE A 56 -1.96 10.69 -10.88
N GLN A 57 -2.34 11.61 -11.77
CA GLN A 57 -2.07 11.47 -13.20
C GLN A 57 -0.57 11.49 -13.50
N GLU A 58 0.20 12.35 -12.85
CA GLU A 58 1.66 12.37 -12.95
C GLU A 58 2.26 11.02 -12.52
N LEU A 59 1.81 10.45 -11.40
CA LEU A 59 2.24 9.13 -10.95
C LEU A 59 1.90 8.04 -11.96
N LEU A 60 0.67 8.02 -12.49
CA LEU A 60 0.22 7.05 -13.49
C LEU A 60 1.02 7.13 -14.79
N ALA A 61 1.60 8.29 -15.13
CA ALA A 61 2.45 8.45 -16.30
C ALA A 61 3.86 7.85 -16.13
N THR A 62 4.27 7.49 -14.91
CA THR A 62 5.62 6.94 -14.65
C THR A 62 5.77 5.45 -14.97
N MET A 63 4.68 4.72 -15.18
CA MET A 63 4.69 3.28 -15.45
C MET A 63 3.75 2.88 -16.59
N THR A 64 4.17 1.88 -17.35
CA THR A 64 3.37 1.29 -18.43
C THR A 64 2.58 0.08 -17.95
N VAL A 65 1.47 -0.23 -18.64
CA VAL A 65 0.69 -1.45 -18.37
C VAL A 65 1.56 -2.72 -18.46
N GLY A 66 2.49 -2.78 -19.41
CA GLY A 66 3.41 -3.92 -19.56
C GLY A 66 4.31 -4.11 -18.33
N GLN A 67 4.88 -3.03 -17.78
CA GLN A 67 5.67 -3.10 -16.55
C GLN A 67 4.83 -3.55 -15.36
N MET A 68 3.58 -3.11 -15.29
CA MET A 68 2.66 -3.50 -14.22
C MET A 68 2.31 -4.98 -14.28
N LEU A 69 2.01 -5.50 -15.47
CA LEU A 69 1.74 -6.93 -15.68
C LEU A 69 2.98 -7.82 -15.50
N ALA A 70 4.20 -7.27 -15.59
CA ALA A 70 5.42 -8.03 -15.33
C ALA A 70 5.65 -8.31 -13.82
N LYS A 71 4.96 -7.60 -12.91
CA LYS A 71 5.06 -7.84 -11.46
C LYS A 71 4.45 -9.20 -11.12
N GLU A 72 5.18 -10.04 -10.39
CA GLU A 72 4.84 -11.45 -10.10
C GLU A 72 3.35 -11.69 -9.77
N GLY A 73 2.77 -10.92 -8.86
CA GLY A 73 1.36 -11.07 -8.47
C GLY A 73 0.34 -10.71 -9.57
N PHE A 74 0.65 -9.78 -10.48
CA PHE A 74 -0.19 -9.45 -11.63
C PHE A 74 0.07 -10.38 -12.80
N ALA A 75 1.33 -10.77 -13.02
CA ALA A 75 1.71 -11.73 -14.05
C ALA A 75 0.96 -13.05 -13.87
N GLU A 76 0.92 -13.57 -12.63
CA GLU A 76 0.24 -14.82 -12.34
C GLU A 76 -1.28 -14.71 -12.50
N ARG A 77 -1.90 -13.65 -11.94
CA ARG A 77 -3.35 -13.43 -12.10
C ARG A 77 -3.75 -13.22 -13.56
N TYR A 78 -2.93 -12.54 -14.35
CA TYR A 78 -3.19 -12.33 -15.76
C TYR A 78 -3.12 -13.63 -16.56
N LYS A 79 -2.14 -14.50 -16.28
CA LYS A 79 -2.05 -15.85 -16.87
C LYS A 79 -3.22 -16.74 -16.50
N GLN A 80 -3.71 -16.61 -15.27
CA GLN A 80 -4.86 -17.36 -14.75
C GLN A 80 -6.22 -16.75 -15.16
N GLU A 81 -6.23 -15.69 -15.99
CA GLU A 81 -7.44 -14.94 -16.36
C GLU A 81 -8.25 -14.45 -15.15
N SER A 82 -7.60 -14.31 -14.00
CA SER A 82 -8.22 -13.75 -12.80
C SER A 82 -8.39 -12.25 -12.97
N PRO A 83 -9.54 -11.66 -12.59
CA PRO A 83 -9.78 -10.23 -12.73
C PRO A 83 -8.66 -9.43 -12.07
N ILE A 84 -8.19 -8.36 -12.72
CA ILE A 84 -7.26 -7.37 -12.15
C ILE A 84 -7.92 -6.00 -12.30
N TYR A 85 -8.26 -5.36 -11.18
CA TYR A 85 -8.94 -4.06 -11.20
C TYR A 85 -7.92 -2.93 -11.35
N LEU A 86 -8.26 -1.88 -12.11
CA LEU A 86 -7.33 -0.77 -12.39
C LEU A 86 -6.80 -0.07 -11.13
N HIS A 87 -7.63 0.10 -10.10
CA HIS A 87 -7.18 0.70 -8.85
C HIS A 87 -6.07 -0.11 -8.16
N GLU A 88 -5.93 -1.40 -8.47
CA GLU A 88 -4.85 -2.23 -7.93
C GLU A 88 -3.48 -1.79 -8.43
N PHE A 89 -3.42 -1.12 -9.60
CA PHE A 89 -2.21 -0.52 -10.14
C PHE A 89 -1.79 0.75 -9.39
N LEU A 90 -2.65 1.34 -8.57
CA LEU A 90 -2.24 2.46 -7.72
C LEU A 90 -1.34 2.00 -6.56
N TYR A 91 -1.52 0.77 -6.05
CA TYR A 91 -0.71 0.26 -4.92
C TYR A 91 0.81 0.23 -5.14
N PRO A 92 1.35 -0.13 -6.31
CA PRO A 92 2.79 0.00 -6.56
C PRO A 92 3.25 1.42 -6.88
N LEU A 93 2.34 2.35 -7.15
CA LEU A 93 2.65 3.77 -7.43
C LEU A 93 2.58 4.66 -6.18
N MET A 94 1.86 4.21 -5.14
CA MET A 94 1.68 4.86 -3.84
C MET A 94 2.55 4.21 -2.77
#